data_AF-A0A852UHW7-F1
#
_entry.id   AF-A0A852UHW7-F1
#
_cell.length_a   1.000
_cell.length_b   1.000
_cell.length_c   1.000
_cell.angle_alpha   90.00
_cell.angle_beta   90.00
_cell.angle_gamma   90.00
#
_symmetry.space_group_name_H-M   'P 1'
#
loop_
_entity.id
_entity.type
_entity.pdbx_description
1 polymer ?
#
loop_
_entity_poly.entity_id
_entity_poly.type
_entity_poly.pdbx_seq_one_letter_code
_entity_poly.pdbx_strand_id
1 'polypeptide(L)' 'MGSKYIDLALIAFMGYFAFTRFADGQIGFGIFFTVLALLNILTFVMKIKKEKATKTDIR' A
#
# COMPACT_ATOMS: atom_id res chain seq x y z
N MET A 1 -9.48 13.11 5.79
CA MET A 1 -9.32 13.04 4.32
C MET A 1 -7.86 12.92 3.86
N GLY A 2 -6.86 13.45 4.58
CA GLY A 2 -5.43 13.35 4.17
C GLY A 2 -4.81 11.94 4.18
N SER A 3 -5.29 11.02 5.02
CA SER A 3 -4.67 9.67 5.15
C SER A 3 -4.73 8.82 3.88
N LYS A 4 -5.77 8.95 3.04
CA LYS A 4 -5.94 8.08 1.86
C LYS A 4 -4.94 8.41 0.76
N TYR A 5 -4.66 9.70 0.56
CA TYR A 5 -3.70 10.17 -0.43
C TYR A 5 -2.26 9.85 -0.01
N ILE A 6 -1.98 9.91 1.30
CA ILE A 6 -0.69 9.49 1.87
C ILE A 6 -0.48 7.99 1.68
N ASP A 7 -1.48 7.16 2.01
CA ASP A 7 -1.41 5.71 1.79
C ASP A 7 -1.16 5.39 0.31
N LEU A 8 -1.81 6.10 -0.63
CA LEU A 8 -1.64 5.91 -2.07
C LEU A 8 -0.24 6.34 -2.56
N ALA A 9 0.26 7.48 -2.09
CA ALA A 9 1.59 7.99 -2.42
C ALA A 9 2.69 7.05 -1.88
N LEU A 10 2.50 6.50 -0.68
CA LEU A 10 3.42 5.55 -0.07
C LEU A 10 3.49 4.24 -0.87
N ILE A 11 2.34 3.71 -1.31
CA ILE A 11 2.26 2.51 -2.15
C ILE A 11 2.99 2.74 -3.49
N ALA A 12 2.76 3.87 -4.15
CA ALA A 12 3.43 4.22 -5.40
C ALA A 12 4.95 4.37 -5.21
N PHE A 13 5.36 5.05 -4.14
CA PHE A 13 6.77 5.21 -3.80
C PHE A 13 7.46 3.87 -3.51
N MET A 14 6.87 3.03 -2.67
CA MET A 14 7.40 1.69 -2.36
C MET A 14 7.45 0.78 -3.58
N GLY A 15 6.45 0.83 -4.47
CA GLY A 15 6.45 0.07 -5.71
C GLY A 15 7.59 0.47 -6.65
N TYR A 16 7.82 1.78 -6.81
CA TYR A 16 8.96 2.30 -7.59
C TYR A 16 10.30 1.92 -6.95
N PHE A 17 10.41 2.04 -5.63
CA PHE A 17 11.62 1.68 -4.89
C PHE A 17 11.93 0.19 -4.97
N ALA A 18 10.91 -0.67 -4.87
CA ALA A 18 11.07 -2.11 -5.04
C ALA A 18 11.59 -2.44 -6.45
N PHE A 19 11.00 -1.83 -7.50
CA PHE A 19 11.42 -2.05 -8.88
C PHE A 19 12.88 -1.64 -9.12
N THR A 20 13.26 -0.46 -8.66
CA THR A 20 14.66 0.01 -8.78
C THR A 20 15.62 -0.88 -8.01
N ARG A 21 15.25 -1.40 -6.83
CA ARG A 21 16.11 -2.32 -6.06
C ARG A 21 16.24 -3.71 -6.69
N PHE A 22 15.21 -4.18 -7.40
CA PHE A 22 15.34 -5.37 -8.23
C PHE A 22 16.26 -5.15 -9.42
N ALA A 23 16.21 -3.97 -10.06
CA ALA A 23 17.10 -3.60 -11.16
C ALA A 23 18.57 -3.48 -10.70
N ASP A 24 18.80 -3.00 -9.48
CA ASP A 24 20.15 -2.89 -8.87
C ASP A 24 20.71 -4.23 -8.34
N GLY A 25 19.99 -5.35 -8.52
CA GLY A 25 20.43 -6.68 -8.08
C GLY A 25 20.33 -6.92 -6.57
N GLN A 26 19.74 -5.99 -5.80
CA GLN A 26 19.50 -6.13 -4.36
C GLN A 26 18.21 -6.91 -4.06
N ILE A 27 18.19 -8.19 -4.46
CA ILE A 27 16.99 -9.04 -4.43
C ILE A 27 16.35 -9.14 -3.03
N GLY A 28 17.16 -9.22 -1.97
CA GLY A 28 16.65 -9.29 -0.59
C GLY A 28 15.84 -8.06 -0.18
N PHE A 29 16.37 -6.87 -0.48
CA PHE A 29 15.66 -5.61 -0.22
C PHE A 29 14.46 -5.43 -1.16
N GLY A 30 14.59 -5.84 -2.43
CA GLY A 30 13.48 -5.82 -3.39
C GLY A 30 12.26 -6.61 -2.90
N ILE A 31 12.48 -7.83 -2.41
CA ILE A 31 11.42 -8.67 -1.83
C ILE A 31 10.82 -8.00 -0.58
N PHE A 32 11.67 -7.49 0.31
CA PHE A 32 11.22 -6.83 1.54
C PHE A 32 10.30 -5.63 1.24
N PHE A 33 10.70 -4.74 0.33
CA PHE A 33 9.89 -3.58 -0.07
C PHE A 33 8.61 -3.99 -0.82
N THR A 34 8.65 -5.08 -1.58
CA THR A 34 7.47 -5.62 -2.26
C THR A 34 6.43 -6.13 -1.25
N VAL A 35 6.86 -6.87 -0.23
CA VAL A 35 5.97 -7.35 0.85
C VAL A 35 5.38 -6.18 1.63
N LEU A 36 6.20 -5.16 1.94
CA LEU A 36 5.73 -3.93 2.58
C LEU A 36 4.70 -3.17 1.73
N ALA A 37 4.90 -3.09 0.41
CA ALA A 37 3.94 -2.48 -0.50
C ALA A 37 2.60 -3.25 -0.49
N LEU A 38 2.65 -4.59 -0.53
CA LEU A 38 1.47 -5.45 -0.45
C LEU A 38 0.69 -5.27 0.86
N LEU A 39 1.38 -5.18 1.99
CA LEU A 39 0.76 -4.93 3.30
C LEU A 39 0.07 -3.56 3.37
N ASN A 40 0.68 -2.53 2.77
CA ASN A 40 0.08 -1.20 2.68
C ASN A 40 -1.17 -1.21 1.78
N ILE A 41 -1.13 -1.90 0.63
CA ILE A 41 -2.29 -2.08 -0.23
C ILE A 41 -3.43 -2.79 0.52
N LEU A 42 -3.12 -3.87 1.23
CA LEU A 42 -4.10 -4.62 2.04
C LEU A 42 -4.74 -3.73 3.11
N THR A 43 -3.94 -2.95 3.83
CA THR A 43 -4.41 -2.02 4.85
C THR A 43 -5.33 -0.95 4.25
N PHE A 44 -4.96 -0.43 3.08
CA PHE A 44 -5.77 0.53 2.34
C PHE A 44 -7.11 -0.06 1.88
N VAL A 45 -7.10 -1.28 1.33
CA VAL A 45 -8.32 -2.01 0.94
C VAL A 45 -9.22 -2.29 2.13
N MET A 46 -8.67 -2.71 3.28
CA MET A 46 -9.42 -2.92 4.51
C MET A 46 -10.04 -1.62 5.03
N LYS A 47 -9.30 -0.51 4.99
CA LYS A 47 -9.84 0.83 5.32
C LYS A 47 -11.03 1.19 4.43
N ILE A 48 -10.90 1.01 3.11
CA ILE A 48 -11.99 1.28 2.17
C ILE A 48 -13.20 0.40 2.46
N LYS A 49 -12.99 -0.90 2.71
CA LYS A 49 -14.07 -1.83 3.06
C LYS A 49 -14.77 -1.44 4.35
N LYS A 50 -14.03 -1.09 5.41
CA LYS A 50 -14.60 -0.62 6.68
C LYS A 50 -15.41 0.66 6.49
N GLU A 51 -14.89 1.63 5.75
CA GLU A 51 -15.60 2.88 5.48
C GLU A 51 -16.89 2.66 4.67
N LYS A 52 -16.90 1.71 3.74
CA LYS A 52 -18.13 1.29 3.04
C LYS A 52 -19.12 0.59 3.96
N ALA A 53 -18.66 -0.31 4.83
CA ALA A 53 -19.51 -1.01 5.79
C ALA A 53 -20.17 -0.05 6.79
N THR A 54 -19.41 0.90 7.34
CA THR A 54 -19.94 1.94 8.25
C THR A 54 -20.98 2.83 7.58
N LYS A 55 -20.91 3.05 6.27
CA LYS A 55 -21.93 3.81 5.53
C LYS A 55 -23.24 3.05 5.30
N THR A 56 -23.22 1.72 5.39
CA THR A 56 -24.40 0.87 5.20
C THR A 56 -25.18 0.67 6.49
N ASP A 57 -24.52 0.68 7.66
CA ASP A 57 -25.16 0.51 8.98
C ASP A 57 -25.95 1.74 9.48
N ILE A 58 -25.83 2.90 8.82
CA ILE A 58 -26.55 4.14 9.18
C ILE A 58 -27.77 4.36 8.26
N ARG A 59 -28.30 3.29 7.65
CA ARG A 59 -29.53 3.35 6.85
C ARG A 59 -30.61 2.43 7.39
#